data_AF-A0A921MSD8-F1
#
_entry.id   AF-A0A921MSD8-F1
#
_cell.length_a   1.000
_cell.length_b   1.000
_cell.length_c   1.000
_cell.angle_alpha   90.00
_cell.angle_beta   90.00
_cell.angle_gamma   90.00
#
_symmetry.space_group_name_H-M   'P 1'
#
loop_
_entity.id
_entity.type
_entity.pdbx_description
1 polymer ?
#
loop_
_entity_poly.entity_id
_entity_poly.type
_entity_poly.pdbx_seq_one_letter_code
_entity_poly.pdbx_strand_id
1 'polypeptide(L)'
;MEKFTPEYIQNVQQIIKNDEKDKARELLKDLHPADIAELYQQLNLDEAEYIYMLLDGEKAADVLLELDEDDRKKMLKQLPSEVIAKQFIDYMDSDDAVDLIREMDEDAQEEILSHIDDVEQAGDIVDLLKYDEDTAGGLMGTEMVVVNENWSMPECVKQMRIQAEELGELYYVYVVDDDDRLKGVFPLKKMITNPSASKIKHVMRKDPVSVKTDTPIEEVAVTFEKYDLVAVPVIDSIGRLVGQITVDDVMDEVREQSEREYQLASGLSQDVESNDTVFTQTAARLPWLLIGMFGGLANSVILGNFEANIARNPATALFIPLIGGTGGNVGIQSSAIVVQGLANGKLDMKTAGKQLFKELGVALINACMISLLVFVYNWFFLDNMATTVSVSLSLFAVVIFASIFGTLVPLTLERFKIDPAIATGPFITITNDIIGMLIYMSISYMLAP
;
A
#
# COMPACT_ATOMS: atom_id res chain seq x y z
N MET A 1 8.79 -20.13 -2.39
CA MET A 1 9.12 -21.56 -2.64
C MET A 1 10.64 -21.58 -2.63
N GLU A 2 11.32 -22.11 -1.62
CA GLU A 2 12.79 -21.96 -1.53
C GLU A 2 13.45 -22.55 -2.78
N LYS A 3 13.95 -21.68 -3.66
CA LYS A 3 14.59 -22.05 -4.92
C LYS A 3 15.95 -22.73 -4.66
N PHE A 4 16.56 -22.43 -3.52
CA PHE A 4 17.88 -22.91 -3.13
C PHE A 4 17.79 -24.02 -2.09
N THR A 5 18.46 -25.14 -2.37
CA THR A 5 18.62 -26.19 -1.38
C THR A 5 19.69 -25.81 -0.35
N PRO A 6 19.63 -26.33 0.89
CA PRO A 6 20.69 -26.10 1.88
C PRO A 6 22.09 -26.51 1.39
N GLU A 7 22.17 -27.54 0.53
CA GLU A 7 23.43 -27.96 -0.11
C GLU A 7 23.98 -26.91 -1.09
N TYR A 8 23.09 -26.20 -1.79
CA TYR A 8 23.47 -25.11 -2.69
C TYR A 8 24.03 -23.92 -1.91
N ILE A 9 23.36 -23.51 -0.84
CA ILE A 9 23.81 -22.41 0.04
C ILE A 9 25.18 -22.73 0.64
N GLN A 10 25.39 -23.96 1.13
CA GLN A 10 26.69 -24.39 1.64
C GLN A 10 27.79 -24.37 0.58
N ASN A 11 27.48 -24.73 -0.66
CA ASN A 11 28.43 -24.65 -1.76
C ASN A 11 28.80 -23.19 -2.06
N VAL A 12 27.81 -22.29 -2.11
CA VAL A 12 28.03 -20.84 -2.27
C VAL A 12 28.90 -20.30 -1.13
N GLN A 13 28.58 -20.60 0.13
CA GLN A 13 29.40 -20.19 1.29
C GLN A 13 30.83 -20.72 1.21
N GLN A 14 31.03 -21.94 0.72
CA GLN A 14 32.36 -22.51 0.56
C GLN A 14 33.16 -21.80 -0.55
N ILE A 15 32.51 -21.41 -1.65
CA ILE A 15 33.11 -20.62 -2.74
C ILE A 15 33.53 -19.23 -2.22
N ILE A 16 32.68 -18.56 -1.46
CA ILE A 16 32.97 -17.26 -0.82
C ILE A 16 34.17 -17.41 0.12
N LYS A 17 34.12 -18.39 1.01
CA LYS A 17 35.17 -18.62 2.01
C LYS A 17 36.53 -18.95 1.40
N ASN A 18 36.54 -19.56 0.22
CA ASN A 18 37.76 -19.88 -0.53
C ASN A 18 38.23 -18.73 -1.44
N ASP A 19 37.55 -17.58 -1.47
CA ASP A 19 37.82 -16.42 -2.35
C ASP A 19 37.82 -16.79 -3.85
N GLU A 20 36.97 -17.77 -4.24
CA GLU A 20 36.90 -18.30 -5.61
C GLU A 20 36.03 -17.41 -6.52
N LYS A 21 36.47 -16.16 -6.75
CA LYS A 21 35.72 -15.10 -7.48
C LYS A 21 35.18 -15.52 -8.84
N ASP A 22 35.96 -16.24 -9.63
CA ASP A 22 35.54 -16.66 -10.97
C ASP A 22 34.36 -17.65 -10.93
N LYS A 23 34.36 -18.57 -9.95
CA LYS A 23 33.26 -19.51 -9.77
C LYS A 23 32.02 -18.84 -9.19
N ALA A 24 32.20 -17.87 -8.28
CA ALA A 24 31.10 -17.07 -7.76
C ALA A 24 30.43 -16.29 -8.90
N ARG A 25 31.20 -15.61 -9.75
CA ARG A 25 30.67 -14.91 -10.93
C ARG A 25 29.95 -15.83 -11.90
N GLU A 26 30.52 -16.99 -12.20
CA GLU A 26 29.89 -17.97 -13.09
C GLU A 26 28.53 -18.46 -12.53
N LEU A 27 28.45 -18.67 -11.21
CA LEU A 27 27.23 -19.09 -10.53
C LEU A 27 26.16 -17.99 -10.52
N LEU A 28 26.55 -16.74 -10.30
CA LEU A 28 25.65 -15.59 -10.26
C LEU A 28 25.17 -15.17 -11.65
N LYS A 29 25.97 -15.40 -12.69
CA LYS A 29 25.68 -14.92 -14.05
C LYS A 29 24.32 -15.38 -14.59
N ASP A 30 23.95 -16.63 -14.34
CA ASP A 30 22.72 -17.23 -14.88
C ASP A 30 21.49 -17.09 -13.95
N LEU A 31 21.66 -16.51 -12.75
CA LEU A 31 20.57 -16.27 -11.81
C LEU A 31 19.81 -14.99 -12.16
N HIS A 32 18.50 -14.95 -11.89
CA HIS A 32 17.72 -13.72 -11.98
C HIS A 32 18.07 -12.78 -10.81
N PRO A 33 17.98 -11.45 -10.95
CA PRO A 33 18.17 -10.51 -9.84
C PRO A 33 17.39 -10.87 -8.56
N ALA A 34 16.07 -11.09 -8.67
CA ALA A 34 15.24 -11.61 -7.58
C ALA A 34 15.79 -12.89 -6.90
N ASP A 35 16.39 -13.81 -7.65
CA ASP A 35 16.98 -15.02 -7.07
C ASP A 35 18.26 -14.71 -6.27
N ILE A 36 19.01 -13.70 -6.69
CA ILE A 36 20.21 -13.25 -6.00
C ILE A 36 19.82 -12.51 -4.72
N ALA A 37 18.73 -11.73 -4.74
CA ALA A 37 18.13 -11.13 -3.55
C ALA A 37 17.66 -12.20 -2.54
N GLU A 38 16.96 -13.25 -2.99
CA GLU A 38 16.62 -14.39 -2.12
C GLU A 38 17.87 -15.08 -1.54
N LEU A 39 18.95 -15.21 -2.32
CA LEU A 39 20.21 -15.77 -1.86
C LEU A 39 20.90 -14.86 -0.83
N TYR A 40 20.81 -13.54 -0.99
CA TYR A 40 21.35 -12.54 -0.07
C TYR A 40 20.82 -12.78 1.35
N GLN A 41 19.51 -12.97 1.50
CA GLN A 41 18.85 -13.20 2.80
C GLN A 41 19.32 -14.48 3.53
N GLN A 42 19.83 -15.45 2.78
CA GLN A 42 20.32 -16.72 3.33
C GLN A 42 21.80 -16.66 3.75
N LEU A 43 22.50 -15.59 3.38
CA LEU A 43 23.91 -15.36 3.66
C LEU A 43 24.08 -14.40 4.84
N ASN A 44 25.24 -14.47 5.49
CA ASN A 44 25.60 -13.43 6.46
C ASN A 44 26.01 -12.15 5.72
N LEU A 45 25.91 -10.99 6.38
CA LEU A 45 26.18 -9.67 5.78
C LEU A 45 27.51 -9.61 5.00
N ASP A 46 28.60 -10.09 5.60
CA ASP A 46 29.94 -10.08 4.95
C ASP A 46 29.98 -10.99 3.69
N GLU A 47 29.26 -12.11 3.71
CA GLU A 47 29.17 -13.05 2.58
C GLU A 47 28.32 -12.46 1.46
N ALA A 48 27.24 -11.79 1.83
CA ALA A 48 26.29 -11.15 0.95
C ALA A 48 26.92 -9.95 0.23
N GLU A 49 27.63 -9.08 0.97
CA GLU A 49 28.40 -7.96 0.41
C GLU A 49 29.48 -8.46 -0.57
N TYR A 50 30.21 -9.51 -0.20
CA TYR A 50 31.24 -10.08 -1.07
C TYR A 50 30.67 -10.56 -2.40
N ILE A 51 29.53 -11.27 -2.38
CA ILE A 51 28.86 -11.73 -3.60
C ILE A 51 28.35 -10.56 -4.43
N TYR A 52 27.76 -9.58 -3.76
CA TYR A 52 27.16 -8.45 -4.41
C TYR A 52 28.22 -7.60 -5.14
N MET A 53 29.39 -7.36 -4.52
CA MET A 53 30.50 -6.64 -5.16
C MET A 53 31.10 -7.36 -6.38
N LEU A 54 30.71 -8.61 -6.65
CA LEU A 54 31.15 -9.35 -7.83
C LEU A 54 30.21 -9.19 -9.03
N LEU A 55 29.01 -8.65 -8.82
CA LEU A 55 28.03 -8.35 -9.86
C LEU A 55 28.51 -7.18 -10.74
N ASP A 56 28.04 -7.19 -11.98
CA ASP A 56 28.13 -6.06 -12.90
C ASP A 56 27.12 -4.96 -12.55
N GLY A 57 27.35 -3.71 -12.98
CA GLY A 57 26.58 -2.53 -12.56
C GLY A 57 25.07 -2.68 -12.77
N GLU A 58 24.65 -3.04 -13.99
CA GLU A 58 23.23 -3.30 -14.34
C GLU A 58 22.62 -4.36 -13.39
N LYS A 59 23.26 -5.53 -13.31
CA LYS A 59 22.75 -6.61 -12.47
C LYS A 59 22.76 -6.29 -10.98
N ALA A 60 23.72 -5.50 -10.52
CA ALA A 60 23.79 -5.08 -9.13
C ALA A 60 22.66 -4.11 -8.80
N ALA A 61 22.36 -3.16 -9.70
CA ALA A 61 21.22 -2.25 -9.59
C ALA A 61 19.91 -3.03 -9.48
N ASP A 62 19.63 -3.94 -10.42
CA ASP A 62 18.42 -4.78 -10.39
C ASP A 62 18.30 -5.58 -9.08
N VAL A 63 19.41 -6.16 -8.58
CA VAL A 63 19.40 -6.92 -7.33
C VAL A 63 19.08 -6.01 -6.14
N LEU A 64 19.55 -4.75 -6.15
CA LEU A 64 19.30 -3.81 -5.07
C LEU A 64 17.82 -3.49 -4.90
N LEU A 65 17.11 -3.36 -6.02
CA LEU A 65 15.67 -3.08 -6.07
C LEU A 65 14.86 -4.27 -5.53
N GLU A 66 15.32 -5.49 -5.81
CA GLU A 66 14.69 -6.72 -5.35
C GLU A 66 14.97 -7.06 -3.88
N LEU A 67 15.88 -6.34 -3.21
CA LEU A 67 16.11 -6.52 -1.77
C LEU A 67 15.00 -5.86 -0.95
N ASP A 68 14.58 -6.55 0.11
CA ASP A 68 13.74 -5.97 1.16
C ASP A 68 14.37 -4.68 1.71
N GLU A 69 13.53 -3.69 2.02
CA GLU A 69 13.92 -2.33 2.42
C GLU A 69 14.98 -2.32 3.54
N ASP A 70 14.83 -3.19 4.52
CA ASP A 70 15.74 -3.30 5.67
C ASP A 70 17.15 -3.78 5.28
N ASP A 71 17.26 -4.72 4.35
CA ASP A 71 18.53 -5.26 3.87
C ASP A 71 19.20 -4.28 2.91
N ARG A 72 18.41 -3.65 2.02
CA ARG A 72 18.83 -2.54 1.16
C ARG A 72 19.46 -1.41 2.00
N LYS A 73 18.80 -0.96 3.06
CA LYS A 73 19.31 0.09 3.97
C LYS A 73 20.58 -0.32 4.70
N LYS A 74 20.69 -1.57 5.18
CA LYS A 74 21.92 -2.06 5.84
C LYS A 74 23.10 -2.03 4.87
N MET A 75 22.85 -2.40 3.62
CA MET A 75 23.84 -2.44 2.57
C MET A 75 24.31 -1.03 2.18
N LEU A 76 23.38 -0.12 1.86
CA LEU A 76 23.70 1.24 1.43
C LEU A 76 24.48 2.03 2.48
N LYS A 77 24.18 1.83 3.78
CA LYS A 77 24.90 2.50 4.88
C LYS A 77 26.39 2.19 4.95
N GLN A 78 26.85 1.11 4.32
CA GLN A 78 28.26 0.71 4.33
C GLN A 78 29.02 1.21 3.10
N LEU A 79 28.29 1.64 2.07
CA LEU A 79 28.87 2.06 0.80
C LEU A 79 29.09 3.58 0.79
N PRO A 80 30.21 4.06 0.21
CA PRO A 80 30.40 5.49 -0.03
C PRO A 80 29.38 6.02 -1.03
N SER A 81 28.92 7.26 -0.86
CA SER A 81 28.00 7.96 -1.76
C SER A 81 28.44 7.92 -3.24
N GLU A 82 29.75 8.05 -3.51
CA GLU A 82 30.29 7.94 -4.87
C GLU A 82 30.10 6.54 -5.48
N VAL A 83 30.22 5.48 -4.69
CA VAL A 83 29.98 4.11 -5.15
C VAL A 83 28.51 3.93 -5.44
N ILE A 84 27.64 4.49 -4.60
CA ILE A 84 26.19 4.39 -4.76
C ILE A 84 25.74 5.02 -6.08
N ALA A 85 26.21 6.25 -6.35
CA ALA A 85 25.92 6.95 -7.59
C ALA A 85 26.40 6.16 -8.81
N LYS A 86 27.70 5.81 -8.85
CA LYS A 86 28.34 5.28 -10.07
C LYS A 86 28.09 3.81 -10.35
N GLN A 87 27.76 3.03 -9.33
CA GLN A 87 27.56 1.58 -9.49
C GLN A 87 26.09 1.19 -9.53
N PHE A 88 25.18 2.02 -9.01
CA PHE A 88 23.76 1.70 -8.96
C PHE A 88 22.94 2.74 -9.70
N ILE A 89 22.96 4.00 -9.26
CA ILE A 89 22.05 5.02 -9.80
C ILE A 89 22.28 5.27 -11.30
N ASP A 90 23.53 5.29 -11.75
CA ASP A 90 23.88 5.41 -13.18
C ASP A 90 23.33 4.24 -14.05
N TYR A 91 22.85 3.15 -13.43
CA TYR A 91 22.28 1.96 -14.07
C TYR A 91 20.81 1.72 -13.72
N MET A 92 20.17 2.63 -12.97
CA MET A 92 18.77 2.53 -12.58
C MET A 92 17.90 3.45 -13.43
N ASP A 93 16.63 3.06 -13.60
CA ASP A 93 15.61 3.94 -14.15
C ASP A 93 15.34 5.10 -13.15
N SER A 94 14.85 6.22 -13.68
CA SER A 94 14.78 7.48 -12.91
C SER A 94 13.82 7.45 -11.72
N ASP A 95 12.76 6.67 -11.78
CA ASP A 95 11.83 6.39 -10.67
C ASP A 95 12.49 5.56 -9.57
N ASP A 96 13.10 4.42 -9.93
CA ASP A 96 13.84 3.56 -9.00
C ASP A 96 14.95 4.33 -8.26
N ALA A 97 15.70 5.16 -8.99
CA ALA A 97 16.74 5.99 -8.42
C ALA A 97 16.18 7.01 -7.42
N VAL A 98 15.02 7.60 -7.72
CA VAL A 98 14.37 8.58 -6.84
C VAL A 98 13.94 7.92 -5.53
N ASP A 99 13.35 6.72 -5.59
CA ASP A 99 12.91 6.01 -4.40
C ASP A 99 14.09 5.61 -3.52
N LEU A 100 15.18 5.13 -4.10
CA LEU A 100 16.43 4.85 -3.38
C LEU A 100 16.99 6.09 -2.68
N ILE A 101 17.00 7.24 -3.36
CA ILE A 101 17.51 8.50 -2.82
C ILE A 101 16.59 9.01 -1.69
N ARG A 102 15.26 8.88 -1.82
CA ARG A 102 14.28 9.29 -0.79
C ARG A 102 14.50 8.59 0.55
N GLU A 103 14.97 7.35 0.54
CA GLU A 103 15.29 6.60 1.77
C GLU A 103 16.51 7.17 2.55
N MET A 104 17.29 8.07 1.94
CA MET A 104 18.53 8.59 2.50
C MET A 104 18.37 9.94 3.20
N ASP A 105 19.31 10.25 4.10
CA ASP A 105 19.38 11.55 4.76
C ASP A 105 19.71 12.66 3.73
N GLU A 106 19.17 13.88 3.93
CA GLU A 106 19.32 15.02 3.00
C GLU A 106 20.80 15.29 2.59
N ASP A 107 21.74 15.17 3.53
CA ASP A 107 23.17 15.36 3.26
C ASP A 107 23.73 14.30 2.28
N ALA A 108 23.26 13.06 2.39
CA ALA A 108 23.66 11.96 1.51
C ALA A 108 23.01 12.09 0.13
N GLN A 109 21.76 12.55 0.06
CA GLN A 109 21.08 12.82 -1.22
C GLN A 109 21.87 13.83 -2.06
N GLU A 110 22.29 14.97 -1.47
CA GLU A 110 23.07 15.99 -2.18
C GLU A 110 24.44 15.45 -2.65
N GLU A 111 25.12 14.65 -1.82
CA GLU A 111 26.42 14.08 -2.16
C GLU A 111 26.30 13.09 -3.33
N ILE A 112 25.30 12.20 -3.29
CA ILE A 112 25.04 11.22 -4.34
C ILE A 112 24.72 11.88 -5.67
N LEU A 113 23.81 12.86 -5.68
CA LEU A 113 23.46 13.62 -6.89
C LEU A 113 24.68 14.30 -7.53
N SER A 114 25.68 14.67 -6.73
CA SER A 114 26.91 15.29 -7.24
C SER A 114 27.89 14.31 -7.90
N HIS A 115 27.67 13.01 -7.73
CA HIS A 115 28.52 11.94 -8.23
C HIS A 115 27.95 11.16 -9.42
N ILE A 116 26.69 11.44 -9.81
CA ILE A 116 26.05 10.88 -11.01
C ILE A 116 26.79 11.39 -12.26
N ASP A 117 27.20 10.47 -13.13
CA ASP A 117 27.98 10.82 -14.32
C ASP A 117 27.11 11.45 -15.43
N ASP A 118 25.84 11.02 -15.54
CA ASP A 118 24.86 11.58 -16.47
C ASP A 118 24.14 12.81 -15.90
N VAL A 119 24.43 13.97 -16.49
CA VAL A 119 23.85 15.25 -16.07
C VAL A 119 22.36 15.37 -16.43
N GLU A 120 21.90 14.66 -17.47
CA GLU A 120 20.48 14.63 -17.86
C GLU A 120 19.69 13.82 -16.84
N GLN A 121 20.12 12.59 -16.58
CA GLN A 121 19.53 11.72 -15.55
C GLN A 121 19.49 12.39 -14.17
N ALA A 122 20.60 13.01 -13.74
CA ALA A 122 20.64 13.75 -12.47
C ALA A 122 19.63 14.90 -12.43
N GLY A 123 19.37 15.55 -13.57
CA GLY A 123 18.35 16.58 -13.71
C GLY A 123 16.94 16.02 -13.55
N ASP A 124 16.66 14.89 -14.19
CA ASP A 124 15.37 14.21 -14.16
C ASP A 124 15.04 13.72 -12.75
N ILE A 125 16.00 13.10 -12.06
CA ILE A 125 15.87 12.69 -10.65
C ILE A 125 15.51 13.89 -9.75
N VAL A 126 16.19 15.03 -9.92
CA VAL A 126 15.91 16.26 -9.16
C VAL A 126 14.51 16.81 -9.44
N ASP A 127 14.01 16.64 -10.66
CA ASP A 127 12.66 17.05 -11.02
C ASP A 127 11.61 16.09 -10.44
N LEU A 128 11.88 14.79 -10.42
CA LEU A 128 11.02 13.76 -9.84
C LEU A 128 10.92 13.84 -8.31
N LEU A 129 12.02 14.14 -7.61
CA LEU A 129 12.07 14.34 -6.15
C LEU A 129 11.12 15.45 -5.64
N LYS A 130 10.60 16.30 -6.53
CA LYS A 130 9.63 17.36 -6.17
C LYS A 130 8.19 16.84 -6.06
N TYR A 131 7.90 15.68 -6.63
CA TYR A 131 6.58 15.08 -6.53
C TYR A 131 6.42 14.30 -5.22
N ASP A 132 5.18 14.22 -4.77
CA ASP A 132 4.78 13.44 -3.61
C ASP A 132 4.83 11.95 -3.97
N GLU A 133 5.38 11.13 -3.08
CA GLU A 133 5.61 9.69 -3.27
C GLU A 133 4.31 8.96 -3.59
N ASP A 134 3.21 9.30 -2.91
CA ASP A 134 1.89 8.67 -3.07
C ASP A 134 1.11 9.19 -4.31
N THR A 135 1.81 9.70 -5.34
CA THR A 135 1.18 10.27 -6.55
C THR A 135 1.79 9.72 -7.84
N ALA A 136 1.03 9.85 -8.93
CA ALA A 136 1.48 9.49 -10.27
C ALA A 136 2.79 10.18 -10.69
N GLY A 137 3.11 11.37 -10.15
CA GLY A 137 4.40 12.02 -10.40
C GLY A 137 5.54 11.45 -9.56
N GLY A 138 5.23 10.84 -8.41
CA GLY A 138 6.18 10.15 -7.55
C GLY A 138 6.56 8.77 -8.07
N LEU A 139 5.65 8.10 -8.80
CA LEU A 139 5.79 6.75 -9.36
C LEU A 139 6.20 6.73 -10.85
N MET A 140 6.49 7.87 -11.47
CA MET A 140 6.76 7.91 -12.92
C MET A 140 8.27 7.92 -13.21
N GLY A 141 8.69 7.06 -14.13
CA GLY A 141 9.95 7.20 -14.85
C GLY A 141 9.87 8.18 -16.02
N THR A 142 11.00 8.77 -16.37
CA THR A 142 11.19 9.66 -17.53
C THR A 142 11.59 8.91 -18.81
N GLU A 143 11.95 7.64 -18.66
CA GLU A 143 12.43 6.73 -19.69
C GLU A 143 11.26 6.30 -20.60
N MET A 144 11.09 7.00 -21.73
CA MET A 144 10.00 6.71 -22.66
C MET A 144 10.34 7.09 -24.11
N VAL A 145 9.69 6.40 -25.05
CA VAL A 145 9.83 6.71 -26.47
C VAL A 145 8.83 7.77 -26.90
N VAL A 146 9.35 8.92 -27.34
CA VAL A 146 8.55 10.09 -27.75
C VAL A 146 8.82 10.44 -29.21
N VAL A 147 7.73 10.62 -29.97
CA VAL A 147 7.78 11.03 -31.38
C VAL A 147 6.90 12.23 -31.66
N ASN A 148 7.36 13.12 -32.54
CA ASN A 148 6.57 14.30 -32.90
C ASN A 148 5.51 13.97 -33.98
N GLU A 149 4.30 14.52 -33.82
CA GLU A 149 3.16 14.24 -34.70
C GLU A 149 3.37 14.66 -36.17
N ASN A 150 4.29 15.61 -36.41
CA ASN A 150 4.61 16.16 -37.72
C ASN A 150 5.68 15.37 -38.49
N TRP A 151 6.34 14.40 -37.85
CA TRP A 151 7.35 13.57 -38.50
C TRP A 151 6.78 12.60 -39.52
N SER A 152 7.58 12.26 -40.53
CA SER A 152 7.29 11.18 -41.48
C SER A 152 7.65 9.82 -40.89
N MET A 153 7.08 8.73 -41.42
CA MET A 153 7.38 7.38 -40.92
C MET A 153 8.89 7.05 -40.91
N PRO A 154 9.68 7.36 -41.96
CA PRO A 154 11.13 7.11 -41.92
C PRO A 154 11.86 7.88 -40.81
N GLU A 155 11.48 9.14 -40.57
CA GLU A 155 12.09 9.94 -39.51
C GLU A 155 11.69 9.42 -38.13
N CYS A 156 10.42 9.06 -37.95
CA CYS A 156 9.91 8.44 -36.73
C CYS A 156 10.69 7.17 -36.38
N VAL A 157 10.85 6.25 -37.34
CA VAL A 157 11.61 4.99 -37.12
C VAL A 157 13.07 5.27 -36.80
N LYS A 158 13.67 6.29 -37.43
CA LYS A 158 15.05 6.69 -37.16
C LYS A 158 15.21 7.20 -35.72
N GLN A 159 14.33 8.08 -35.27
CA GLN A 159 14.39 8.66 -33.91
C GLN A 159 14.07 7.61 -32.85
N MET A 160 13.05 6.78 -33.08
CA MET A 160 12.74 5.66 -32.19
C MET A 160 13.91 4.69 -32.01
N ARG A 161 14.70 4.45 -33.06
CA ARG A 161 15.89 3.58 -32.95
C ARG A 161 16.98 4.17 -32.07
N ILE A 162 17.13 5.49 -32.06
CA ILE A 162 18.13 6.16 -31.23
C ILE A 162 17.69 6.07 -29.76
N GLN A 163 16.44 6.44 -29.47
CA GLN A 163 15.89 6.37 -28.11
C GLN A 163 15.84 4.93 -27.56
N ALA A 164 15.45 3.96 -28.39
CA ALA A 164 15.33 2.56 -27.95
C ALA A 164 16.68 1.84 -27.76
N GLU A 165 17.82 2.45 -28.09
CA GLU A 165 19.14 1.89 -27.75
C GLU A 165 19.50 2.11 -26.27
N GLU A 166 18.90 3.12 -25.64
CA GLU A 166 19.15 3.54 -24.25
C GLU A 166 18.06 3.04 -23.29
N LEU A 167 16.99 2.41 -23.79
CA LEU A 167 15.87 1.91 -22.99
C LEU A 167 15.92 0.39 -22.84
N GLY A 168 15.63 -0.11 -21.63
CA GLY A 168 15.48 -1.53 -21.35
C GLY A 168 14.28 -2.14 -22.10
N GLU A 169 13.08 -1.62 -21.84
CA GLU A 169 11.85 -2.10 -22.47
C GLU A 169 11.07 -1.00 -23.23
N LEU A 170 10.38 -1.39 -24.30
CA LEU A 170 9.56 -0.49 -25.12
C LEU A 170 8.09 -0.91 -25.07
N TYR A 171 7.33 -0.31 -24.16
CA TYR A 171 5.90 -0.57 -23.99
C TYR A 171 5.04 0.20 -25.00
N TYR A 172 5.17 1.54 -24.99
CA TYR A 172 4.42 2.45 -25.84
C TYR A 172 5.33 3.47 -26.52
N VAL A 173 4.79 4.07 -27.58
CA VAL A 173 5.41 5.19 -28.28
C VAL A 173 4.44 6.35 -28.21
N TYR A 174 4.79 7.38 -27.45
CA TYR A 174 3.93 8.54 -27.25
C TYR A 174 4.12 9.55 -28.37
N VAL A 175 3.03 10.19 -28.78
CA VAL A 175 3.03 11.18 -29.84
C VAL A 175 2.73 12.56 -29.24
N VAL A 176 3.67 13.49 -29.42
CA VAL A 176 3.58 14.88 -28.92
C VAL A 176 3.49 15.89 -30.06
N ASP A 177 3.05 17.12 -29.74
CA ASP A 177 3.17 18.27 -30.65
C ASP A 177 4.51 19.00 -30.49
N ASP A 178 4.63 20.17 -31.10
CA ASP A 178 5.85 21.00 -31.04
C ASP A 178 6.02 21.70 -29.67
N ASP A 179 5.04 21.60 -28.76
CA ASP A 179 5.03 22.15 -27.39
C ASP A 179 5.07 21.04 -26.31
N ASP A 180 5.46 19.82 -26.70
CA ASP A 180 5.53 18.58 -25.89
C ASP A 180 4.21 18.10 -25.29
N ARG A 181 3.08 18.54 -25.87
CA ARG A 181 1.76 18.10 -25.39
C ARG A 181 1.37 16.76 -25.96
N LEU A 182 0.93 15.86 -25.09
CA LEU A 182 0.47 14.52 -25.46
C LEU A 182 -0.74 14.61 -26.43
N LYS A 183 -0.59 14.04 -27.63
CA LYS A 183 -1.66 13.98 -28.66
C LYS A 183 -2.17 12.57 -28.92
N GLY A 184 -1.36 11.56 -28.64
CA GLY A 184 -1.67 10.20 -29.06
C GLY A 184 -0.65 9.19 -28.61
N VAL A 185 -0.97 7.93 -28.92
CA VAL A 185 -0.03 6.80 -28.86
C VAL A 185 0.11 6.26 -30.27
N PHE A 186 1.33 5.94 -30.67
CA PHE A 186 1.63 5.35 -31.96
C PHE A 186 1.59 3.82 -31.88
N PRO A 187 0.64 3.15 -32.55
CA PRO A 187 0.58 1.70 -32.51
C PRO A 187 1.73 1.09 -33.32
N LEU A 188 2.59 0.26 -32.70
CA LEU A 188 3.73 -0.37 -33.38
C LEU A 188 3.34 -1.14 -34.65
N LYS A 189 2.14 -1.74 -34.69
CA LYS A 189 1.58 -2.39 -35.89
C LYS A 189 1.45 -1.43 -37.10
N LYS A 190 1.22 -0.13 -36.86
CA LYS A 190 1.13 0.90 -37.91
C LYS A 190 2.47 1.19 -38.57
N MET A 191 3.58 0.97 -37.86
CA MET A 191 4.93 1.04 -38.42
C MET A 191 5.10 0.06 -39.60
N ILE A 192 4.58 -1.17 -39.45
CA ILE A 192 4.69 -2.22 -40.47
C ILE A 192 3.65 -2.02 -41.57
N THR A 193 2.43 -1.63 -41.20
CA THR A 193 1.31 -1.57 -42.16
C THR A 193 1.28 -0.30 -43.00
N ASN A 194 1.85 0.80 -42.51
CA ASN A 194 1.84 2.10 -43.18
C ASN A 194 3.25 2.71 -43.32
N PRO A 195 4.21 2.05 -44.00
CA PRO A 195 5.61 2.48 -44.05
C PRO A 195 5.83 3.83 -44.76
N SER A 196 4.88 4.26 -45.59
CA SER A 196 4.95 5.51 -46.36
C SER A 196 4.07 6.62 -45.77
N ALA A 197 3.70 6.55 -44.49
CA ALA A 197 2.89 7.60 -43.87
C ALA A 197 3.65 8.94 -43.90
N SER A 198 2.99 9.98 -44.44
CA SER A 198 3.58 11.31 -44.57
C SER A 198 3.73 12.03 -43.23
N LYS A 199 2.77 11.83 -42.32
CA LYS A 199 2.80 12.35 -40.95
C LYS A 199 2.26 11.35 -39.93
N ILE A 200 2.89 11.25 -38.76
CA ILE A 200 2.47 10.36 -37.66
C ILE A 200 1.06 10.68 -37.17
N LYS A 201 0.65 11.96 -37.17
CA LYS A 201 -0.72 12.36 -36.78
C LYS A 201 -1.86 11.71 -37.57
N HIS A 202 -1.59 11.17 -38.76
CA HIS A 202 -2.58 10.48 -39.58
C HIS A 202 -2.71 8.99 -39.25
N VAL A 203 -1.77 8.44 -38.48
CA VAL A 203 -1.68 7.00 -38.16
C VAL A 203 -1.66 6.71 -36.66
N MET A 204 -1.51 7.74 -35.81
CA MET A 204 -1.60 7.63 -34.35
C MET A 204 -3.04 7.35 -33.87
N ARG A 205 -3.15 6.74 -32.69
CA ARG A 205 -4.40 6.70 -31.92
C ARG A 205 -4.47 7.99 -31.10
N LYS A 206 -5.50 8.78 -31.32
CA LYS A 206 -5.74 10.04 -30.58
C LYS A 206 -6.33 9.77 -29.21
N ASP A 207 -6.21 10.76 -28.33
CA ASP A 207 -6.83 10.81 -27.02
C ASP A 207 -6.48 9.55 -26.18
N PRO A 208 -5.18 9.34 -25.88
CA PRO A 208 -4.76 8.23 -25.05
C PRO A 208 -5.26 8.43 -23.62
N VAL A 209 -5.48 7.32 -22.92
CA VAL A 209 -5.70 7.35 -21.47
C VAL A 209 -4.40 7.87 -20.85
N SER A 210 -4.51 8.87 -19.99
CA SER A 210 -3.38 9.52 -19.31
C SER A 210 -3.81 9.89 -17.89
N VAL A 211 -2.84 9.98 -17.00
CA VAL A 211 -3.01 10.45 -15.62
C VAL A 211 -2.25 11.75 -15.43
N LYS A 212 -2.62 12.54 -14.42
CA LYS A 212 -1.90 13.77 -14.09
C LYS A 212 -0.87 13.50 -13.00
N THR A 213 0.17 14.31 -12.93
CA THR A 213 1.19 14.24 -11.86
C THR A 213 0.63 14.23 -10.44
N ASP A 214 -0.52 14.88 -10.18
CA ASP A 214 -1.16 14.95 -8.86
C ASP A 214 -2.22 13.85 -8.60
N THR A 215 -2.30 12.85 -9.48
CA THR A 215 -3.27 11.75 -9.36
C THR A 215 -2.79 10.76 -8.30
N PRO A 216 -3.60 10.40 -7.28
CA PRO A 216 -3.20 9.40 -6.28
C PRO A 216 -2.95 8.02 -6.90
N ILE A 217 -2.05 7.24 -6.30
CA ILE A 217 -1.68 5.89 -6.78
C ILE A 217 -2.91 4.97 -6.87
N GLU A 218 -3.88 5.06 -5.97
CA GLU A 218 -5.08 4.21 -6.01
C GLU A 218 -5.91 4.48 -7.28
N GLU A 219 -5.99 5.74 -7.71
CA GLU A 219 -6.66 6.11 -8.96
C GLU A 219 -5.86 5.69 -10.19
N VAL A 220 -4.53 5.67 -10.10
CA VAL A 220 -3.64 5.12 -11.14
C VAL A 220 -3.89 3.62 -11.28
N ALA A 221 -3.84 2.85 -10.19
CA ALA A 221 -4.10 1.41 -10.18
C ALA A 221 -5.46 1.04 -10.78
N VAL A 222 -6.53 1.76 -10.39
CA VAL A 222 -7.87 1.58 -10.99
C VAL A 222 -7.86 1.89 -12.49
N THR A 223 -7.04 2.83 -12.95
CA THR A 223 -6.90 3.15 -14.38
C THR A 223 -6.22 2.02 -15.15
N PHE A 224 -5.15 1.42 -14.60
CA PHE A 224 -4.49 0.24 -15.17
C PHE A 224 -5.46 -0.94 -15.28
N GLU A 225 -6.15 -1.29 -14.18
CA GLU A 225 -7.10 -2.40 -14.14
C GLU A 225 -8.26 -2.20 -15.14
N LYS A 226 -8.84 -0.99 -15.18
CA LYS A 226 -10.03 -0.70 -15.99
C LYS A 226 -9.77 -0.79 -17.50
N TYR A 227 -8.56 -0.47 -17.93
CA TYR A 227 -8.21 -0.36 -19.35
C TYR A 227 -7.22 -1.43 -19.82
N ASP A 228 -6.85 -2.38 -18.95
CA ASP A 228 -5.87 -3.45 -19.22
C ASP A 228 -4.56 -2.86 -19.79
N LEU A 229 -4.04 -1.81 -19.15
CA LEU A 229 -2.85 -1.09 -19.61
C LEU A 229 -1.58 -1.74 -19.06
N VAL A 230 -0.50 -1.67 -19.86
CA VAL A 230 0.86 -2.10 -19.44
C VAL A 230 1.75 -0.92 -19.06
N ALA A 231 1.36 0.29 -19.47
CA ALA A 231 1.99 1.54 -19.09
C ALA A 231 1.01 2.70 -19.32
N VAL A 232 1.17 3.80 -18.59
CA VAL A 232 0.30 4.99 -18.67
C VAL A 232 1.15 6.25 -18.75
N PRO A 233 0.90 7.15 -19.73
CA PRO A 233 1.59 8.43 -19.78
C PRO A 233 1.09 9.39 -18.69
N VAL A 234 2.03 10.08 -18.06
CA VAL A 234 1.77 11.11 -17.06
C VAL A 234 1.90 12.49 -17.70
N ILE A 235 0.91 13.35 -17.43
CA ILE A 235 0.85 14.71 -17.96
C ILE A 235 0.85 15.78 -16.88
N ASP A 236 1.51 16.91 -17.16
CA ASP A 236 1.48 18.08 -16.30
C ASP A 236 0.12 18.83 -16.37
N SER A 237 -0.01 19.88 -15.55
CA SER A 237 -1.21 20.73 -15.51
C SER A 237 -1.56 21.44 -16.83
N ILE A 238 -0.61 21.55 -17.77
CA ILE A 238 -0.74 22.22 -19.08
C ILE A 238 -0.89 21.17 -20.22
N GLY A 239 -0.82 19.89 -19.90
CA GLY A 239 -0.97 18.75 -20.80
C GLY A 239 0.32 18.30 -21.50
N ARG A 240 1.49 18.67 -20.98
CA ARG A 240 2.79 18.16 -21.46
C ARG A 240 3.03 16.76 -20.94
N LEU A 241 3.61 15.90 -21.77
CA LEU A 241 4.06 14.58 -21.37
C LEU A 241 5.34 14.73 -20.53
N VAL A 242 5.33 14.23 -19.30
CA VAL A 242 6.45 14.38 -18.36
C VAL A 242 7.04 13.07 -17.88
N GLY A 243 6.36 11.94 -18.12
CA GLY A 243 6.83 10.62 -17.77
C GLY A 243 5.83 9.54 -18.15
N GLN A 244 6.12 8.31 -17.77
CA GLN A 244 5.20 7.19 -17.82
C GLN A 244 5.30 6.36 -16.54
N ILE A 245 4.24 5.62 -16.25
CA ILE A 245 4.22 4.64 -15.16
C ILE A 245 4.06 3.26 -15.80
N THR A 246 4.77 2.25 -15.32
CA THR A 246 4.62 0.87 -15.79
C THR A 246 3.65 0.07 -14.91
N VAL A 247 3.31 -1.15 -15.32
CA VAL A 247 2.33 -1.95 -14.58
C VAL A 247 2.95 -2.62 -13.36
N ASP A 248 4.25 -2.91 -13.42
CA ASP A 248 5.06 -3.49 -12.36
C ASP A 248 5.16 -2.55 -11.16
N ASP A 249 5.55 -1.30 -11.35
CA ASP A 249 5.61 -0.29 -10.27
C ASP A 249 4.26 -0.16 -9.56
N VAL A 250 3.17 -0.12 -10.35
CA VAL A 250 1.80 -0.06 -9.81
C VAL A 250 1.43 -1.32 -9.05
N MET A 251 1.89 -2.49 -9.49
CA MET A 251 1.60 -3.76 -8.83
C MET A 251 2.33 -3.88 -7.48
N ASP A 252 3.55 -3.38 -7.41
CA ASP A 252 4.34 -3.36 -6.17
C ASP A 252 3.75 -2.37 -5.17
N GLU A 253 3.43 -1.15 -5.60
CA GLU A 253 2.75 -0.16 -4.77
C GLU A 253 1.40 -0.65 -4.23
N VAL A 254 0.56 -1.24 -5.09
CA VAL A 254 -0.74 -1.79 -4.64
C VAL A 254 -0.55 -2.89 -3.60
N ARG A 255 0.50 -3.70 -3.74
CA ARG A 255 0.82 -4.75 -2.76
C ARG A 255 1.29 -4.13 -1.44
N GLU A 256 2.21 -3.19 -1.48
CA GLU A 256 2.73 -2.53 -0.28
C GLU A 256 1.62 -1.79 0.47
N GLN A 257 0.80 -1.01 -0.24
CA GLN A 257 -0.37 -0.35 0.33
C GLN A 257 -1.33 -1.37 0.98
N SER A 258 -1.60 -2.50 0.31
CA SER A 258 -2.47 -3.56 0.86
C SER A 258 -1.90 -4.18 2.14
N GLU A 259 -0.58 -4.37 2.19
CA GLU A 259 0.11 -4.88 3.38
C GLU A 259 0.05 -3.85 4.53
N ARG A 260 0.34 -2.58 4.24
CA ARG A 260 0.26 -1.45 5.19
C ARG A 260 -1.15 -1.29 5.77
N GLU A 261 -2.19 -1.30 4.92
CA GLU A 261 -3.60 -1.26 5.34
C GLU A 261 -3.94 -2.43 6.27
N TYR A 262 -3.50 -3.64 5.92
CA TYR A 262 -3.74 -4.84 6.74
C TYR A 262 -3.07 -4.74 8.10
N GLN A 263 -1.84 -4.25 8.15
CA GLN A 263 -1.09 -4.05 9.38
C GLN A 263 -1.76 -3.01 10.29
N LEU A 264 -2.15 -1.86 9.76
CA LEU A 264 -2.92 -0.85 10.48
C LEU A 264 -4.24 -1.42 11.02
N ALA A 265 -4.98 -2.16 10.20
CA ALA A 265 -6.24 -2.80 10.59
C ALA A 265 -6.06 -3.85 11.69
N SER A 266 -4.87 -4.47 11.79
CA SER A 266 -4.53 -5.43 12.84
C SER A 266 -4.04 -4.79 14.15
N GLY A 267 -3.82 -3.47 14.17
CA GLY A 267 -3.28 -2.76 15.33
C GLY A 267 -1.76 -2.76 15.42
N LEU A 268 -1.08 -2.77 14.27
CA LEU A 268 0.35 -2.48 14.17
C LEU A 268 0.51 -0.99 13.80
N SER A 269 1.51 -0.33 14.38
CA SER A 269 1.79 1.09 14.11
C SER A 269 2.94 1.32 13.12
N GLN A 270 3.62 0.25 12.72
CA GLN A 270 4.79 0.25 11.85
C GLN A 270 4.77 -1.05 11.05
N ASP A 271 5.47 -1.06 9.92
CA ASP A 271 5.76 -2.29 9.21
C ASP A 271 6.63 -3.21 10.05
N VAL A 272 6.22 -4.47 10.15
CA VAL A 272 6.89 -5.48 10.97
C VAL A 272 6.92 -6.80 10.26
N GLU A 273 8.11 -7.36 10.16
CA GLU A 273 8.33 -8.68 9.61
C GLU A 273 8.38 -9.78 10.66
N SER A 274 8.20 -11.02 10.22
CA SER A 274 8.26 -12.18 11.11
C SER A 274 9.67 -12.41 11.67
N ASN A 275 10.71 -12.02 10.94
CA ASN A 275 12.12 -12.19 11.32
C ASN A 275 12.68 -11.03 12.16
N ASP A 276 11.87 -10.00 12.40
CA ASP A 276 12.27 -8.84 13.18
C ASP A 276 12.68 -9.18 14.61
N THR A 277 13.50 -8.30 15.19
CA THR A 277 13.88 -8.43 16.59
C THR A 277 12.65 -8.31 17.50
N VAL A 278 12.69 -9.02 18.63
CA VAL A 278 11.63 -8.95 19.66
C VAL A 278 11.34 -7.51 20.10
N PHE A 279 12.35 -6.64 20.09
CA PHE A 279 12.18 -5.24 20.45
C PHE A 279 11.41 -4.46 19.39
N THR A 280 11.75 -4.62 18.10
CA THR A 280 11.04 -4.01 16.96
C THR A 280 9.56 -4.40 16.98
N GLN A 281 9.26 -5.70 17.06
CA GLN A 281 7.87 -6.19 17.11
C GLN A 281 7.10 -5.67 18.34
N THR A 282 7.78 -5.54 19.48
CA THR A 282 7.18 -4.99 20.69
C THR A 282 6.88 -3.50 20.51
N ALA A 283 7.81 -2.72 19.98
CA ALA A 283 7.65 -1.29 19.76
C ALA A 283 6.50 -0.97 18.79
N ALA A 284 6.28 -1.80 17.77
CA ALA A 284 5.18 -1.65 16.82
C ALA A 284 3.80 -2.06 17.36
N ARG A 285 3.73 -3.00 18.31
CA ARG A 285 2.47 -3.48 18.90
C ARG A 285 2.06 -2.73 20.15
N LEU A 286 3.03 -2.38 20.99
CA LEU A 286 2.79 -1.84 22.33
C LEU A 286 1.96 -0.55 22.32
N PRO A 287 2.11 0.41 21.38
CA PRO A 287 1.28 1.61 21.33
C PRO A 287 -0.22 1.27 21.27
N TRP A 288 -0.63 0.42 20.34
CA TRP A 288 -2.02 0.00 20.19
C TRP A 288 -2.52 -0.84 21.37
N LEU A 289 -1.68 -1.74 21.90
CA LEU A 289 -2.01 -2.52 23.09
C LEU A 289 -2.25 -1.62 24.31
N LEU A 290 -1.45 -0.58 24.50
CA LEU A 290 -1.61 0.39 25.58
C LEU A 290 -2.88 1.22 25.41
N ILE A 291 -3.17 1.69 24.19
CA ILE A 291 -4.43 2.38 23.87
C ILE A 291 -5.63 1.48 24.18
N GLY A 292 -5.57 0.20 23.79
CA GLY A 292 -6.58 -0.81 24.13
C GLY A 292 -6.74 -1.02 25.63
N MET A 293 -5.62 -1.11 26.36
CA MET A 293 -5.62 -1.23 27.82
C MET A 293 -6.27 -0.01 28.48
N PHE A 294 -5.99 1.21 28.03
CA PHE A 294 -6.65 2.42 28.54
C PHE A 294 -8.16 2.38 28.29
N GLY A 295 -8.60 1.87 27.14
CA GLY A 295 -10.01 1.62 26.86
C GLY A 295 -10.64 0.62 27.84
N GLY A 296 -9.95 -0.48 28.12
CA GLY A 296 -10.38 -1.45 29.13
C GLY A 296 -10.46 -0.86 30.56
N LEU A 297 -9.52 0.00 30.93
CA LEU A 297 -9.56 0.73 32.21
C LEU A 297 -10.75 1.71 32.27
N ALA A 298 -11.08 2.39 31.16
CA ALA A 298 -12.27 3.23 31.09
C ALA A 298 -13.55 2.40 31.33
N ASN A 299 -13.62 1.19 30.76
CA ASN A 299 -14.71 0.26 31.04
C ASN A 299 -14.81 -0.16 32.51
N SER A 300 -13.68 -0.37 33.18
CA SER A 300 -13.68 -0.65 34.63
C SER A 300 -14.29 0.50 35.44
N VAL A 301 -13.96 1.76 35.09
CA VAL A 301 -14.53 2.94 35.73
C VAL A 301 -16.05 3.04 35.45
N ILE A 302 -16.48 2.77 34.23
CA ILE A 302 -17.90 2.71 33.88
C ILE A 302 -18.60 1.66 34.75
N LEU A 303 -18.07 0.45 34.82
CA LEU A 303 -18.66 -0.62 35.61
C LEU A 303 -18.75 -0.28 37.10
N GLY A 304 -17.70 0.33 37.65
CA GLY A 304 -17.67 0.81 39.04
C GLY A 304 -18.78 1.82 39.35
N ASN A 305 -19.11 2.72 38.41
CA ASN A 305 -20.22 3.66 38.59
C ASN A 305 -21.60 2.99 38.63
N PHE A 306 -21.73 1.77 38.09
CA PHE A 306 -22.97 1.00 38.09
C PHE A 306 -22.94 -0.22 39.03
N GLU A 307 -21.97 -0.30 39.95
CA GLU A 307 -21.80 -1.43 40.88
C GLU A 307 -23.08 -1.75 41.66
N ALA A 308 -23.77 -0.73 42.16
CA ALA A 308 -25.02 -0.89 42.89
C ALA A 308 -26.13 -1.58 42.06
N ASN A 309 -26.12 -1.41 40.73
CA ASN A 309 -27.09 -2.03 39.83
C ASN A 309 -26.74 -3.48 39.54
N ILE A 310 -25.45 -3.78 39.39
CA ILE A 310 -24.95 -5.15 39.23
C ILE A 310 -25.24 -5.95 40.50
N ALA A 311 -25.06 -5.34 41.68
CA ALA A 311 -25.38 -5.99 42.95
C ALA A 311 -26.88 -6.34 43.08
N ARG A 312 -27.78 -5.52 42.51
CA ARG A 312 -29.22 -5.79 42.48
C ARG A 312 -29.60 -6.87 41.47
N ASN A 313 -28.92 -6.92 40.33
CA ASN A 313 -29.18 -7.88 39.27
C ASN A 313 -27.88 -8.49 38.73
N PRO A 314 -27.27 -9.46 39.44
CA PRO A 314 -25.98 -10.03 39.06
C PRO A 314 -25.98 -10.70 37.69
N ALA A 315 -27.16 -11.12 37.21
CA ALA A 315 -27.31 -11.74 35.90
C ALA A 315 -26.93 -10.79 34.74
N THR A 316 -26.99 -9.46 34.92
CA THR A 316 -26.57 -8.51 33.89
C THR A 316 -25.06 -8.61 33.61
N ALA A 317 -24.25 -8.98 34.60
CA ALA A 317 -22.81 -9.13 34.42
C ALA A 317 -22.46 -10.27 33.44
N LEU A 318 -23.30 -11.31 33.35
CA LEU A 318 -23.08 -12.45 32.47
C LEU A 318 -23.14 -12.08 30.98
N PHE A 319 -23.81 -10.99 30.65
CA PHE A 319 -23.97 -10.52 29.27
C PHE A 319 -22.95 -9.45 28.86
N ILE A 320 -22.12 -8.97 29.79
CA ILE A 320 -21.10 -7.95 29.47
C ILE A 320 -20.18 -8.42 28.32
N PRO A 321 -19.61 -9.64 28.34
CA PRO A 321 -18.76 -10.11 27.23
C PRO A 321 -19.53 -10.22 25.91
N LEU A 322 -20.82 -10.58 25.98
CA LEU A 322 -21.68 -10.71 24.80
C LEU A 322 -21.94 -9.34 24.16
N ILE A 323 -22.24 -8.31 24.96
CA ILE A 323 -22.47 -6.95 24.48
C ILE A 323 -21.20 -6.38 23.84
N GLY A 324 -20.06 -6.42 24.55
CA GLY A 324 -18.80 -5.89 24.05
C GLY A 324 -18.35 -6.60 22.78
N GLY A 325 -18.27 -7.94 22.83
CA GLY A 325 -17.84 -8.75 21.70
C GLY A 325 -18.73 -8.60 20.46
N THR A 326 -20.05 -8.52 20.63
CA THR A 326 -20.96 -8.32 19.48
C THR A 326 -20.85 -6.91 18.92
N GLY A 327 -20.76 -5.89 19.77
CA GLY A 327 -20.57 -4.50 19.35
C GLY A 327 -19.26 -4.32 18.58
N GLY A 328 -18.15 -4.86 19.10
CA GLY A 328 -16.86 -4.88 18.43
C GLY A 328 -16.93 -5.53 17.05
N ASN A 329 -17.44 -6.77 16.97
CA ASN A 329 -17.52 -7.53 15.72
C ASN A 329 -18.36 -6.81 14.64
N VAL A 330 -19.53 -6.28 15.02
CA VAL A 330 -20.39 -5.55 14.08
C VAL A 330 -19.73 -4.25 13.62
N GLY A 331 -19.05 -3.55 14.53
CA GLY A 331 -18.28 -2.36 14.22
C GLY A 331 -17.19 -2.63 13.18
N ILE A 332 -16.34 -3.64 13.44
CA ILE A 332 -15.24 -4.02 12.55
C ILE A 332 -15.79 -4.42 11.16
N GLN A 333 -16.87 -5.21 11.11
CA GLN A 333 -17.48 -5.61 9.84
C GLN A 333 -18.00 -4.40 9.06
N SER A 334 -18.66 -3.47 9.75
CA SER A 334 -19.21 -2.27 9.11
C SER A 334 -18.10 -1.34 8.63
N SER A 335 -17.01 -1.17 9.39
CA SER A 335 -15.87 -0.37 8.98
C SER A 335 -15.10 -1.00 7.83
N ALA A 336 -14.86 -2.32 7.86
CA ALA A 336 -14.14 -3.03 6.82
C ALA A 336 -14.84 -2.91 5.45
N ILE A 337 -16.17 -3.03 5.40
CA ILE A 337 -16.94 -2.86 4.15
C ILE A 337 -16.78 -1.44 3.58
N VAL A 338 -16.71 -0.43 4.44
CA VAL A 338 -16.60 0.97 4.03
C VAL A 338 -15.18 1.30 3.58
N VAL A 339 -14.16 0.91 4.35
CA VAL A 339 -12.75 1.10 3.99
C VAL A 339 -12.43 0.39 2.69
N GLN A 340 -12.79 -0.89 2.55
CA GLN A 340 -12.64 -1.63 1.30
C GLN A 340 -13.40 -0.96 0.14
N GLY A 341 -14.58 -0.39 0.43
CA GLY A 341 -15.37 0.32 -0.56
C GLY A 341 -14.70 1.60 -1.07
N LEU A 342 -14.02 2.34 -0.18
CA LEU A 342 -13.23 3.54 -0.47
C LEU A 342 -11.98 3.18 -1.29
N ALA A 343 -11.17 2.22 -0.81
CA ALA A 343 -9.95 1.77 -1.47
C ALA A 343 -10.20 1.28 -2.91
N ASN A 344 -11.32 0.58 -3.16
CA ASN A 344 -11.67 0.11 -4.50
C ASN A 344 -12.21 1.20 -5.45
N GLY A 345 -12.26 2.48 -5.05
CA GLY A 345 -12.89 3.57 -5.82
C GLY A 345 -14.39 3.36 -6.08
N LYS A 346 -15.04 2.42 -5.38
CA LYS A 346 -16.47 2.09 -5.53
C LYS A 346 -17.36 3.02 -4.73
N LEU A 347 -16.80 3.66 -3.71
CA LEU A 347 -17.46 4.65 -2.85
C LEU A 347 -16.84 6.03 -3.07
N ASP A 348 -17.68 6.97 -3.49
CA ASP A 348 -17.35 8.40 -3.58
C ASP A 348 -18.09 9.10 -2.42
N MET A 349 -17.56 10.23 -1.95
CA MET A 349 -18.21 11.11 -0.96
C MET A 349 -19.62 11.53 -1.39
N LYS A 350 -19.90 11.55 -2.70
CA LYS A 350 -21.25 11.80 -3.24
C LYS A 350 -22.23 10.66 -2.97
N THR A 351 -21.77 9.42 -2.85
CA THR A 351 -22.59 8.23 -2.57
C THR A 351 -22.58 7.82 -1.10
N ALA A 352 -21.72 8.42 -0.26
CA ALA A 352 -21.60 8.19 1.17
C ALA A 352 -22.96 8.19 1.92
N GLY A 353 -23.83 9.16 1.62
CA GLY A 353 -25.17 9.22 2.25
C GLY A 353 -26.06 8.04 1.89
N LYS A 354 -26.05 7.60 0.61
CA LYS A 354 -26.82 6.43 0.16
C LYS A 354 -26.30 5.14 0.81
N GLN A 355 -24.99 5.04 0.99
CA GLN A 355 -24.36 3.91 1.66
C GLN A 355 -24.73 3.86 3.14
N LEU A 356 -24.73 5.00 3.84
CA LEU A 356 -25.17 5.08 5.24
C LEU A 356 -26.62 4.59 5.40
N PHE A 357 -27.54 4.97 4.50
CA PHE A 357 -28.92 4.48 4.53
C PHE A 357 -29.04 2.98 4.27
N LYS A 358 -28.23 2.46 3.33
CA LYS A 358 -28.17 1.02 3.06
C LYS A 358 -27.69 0.27 4.31
N GLU A 359 -26.63 0.74 4.97
CA GLU A 359 -26.11 0.10 6.17
C GLU A 359 -26.98 0.27 7.40
N LEU A 360 -27.73 1.36 7.53
CA LEU A 360 -28.79 1.44 8.53
C LEU A 360 -29.83 0.33 8.33
N GLY A 361 -30.18 0.00 7.09
CA GLY A 361 -31.09 -1.11 6.78
C GLY A 361 -30.51 -2.47 7.18
N VAL A 362 -29.26 -2.74 6.81
CA VAL A 362 -28.55 -3.98 7.17
C VAL A 362 -28.39 -4.09 8.69
N ALA A 363 -27.97 -3.01 9.35
CA ALA A 363 -27.82 -2.93 10.79
C ALA A 363 -29.13 -3.23 11.53
N LEU A 364 -30.26 -2.72 11.04
CA LEU A 364 -31.57 -2.93 11.66
C LEU A 364 -32.02 -4.39 11.56
N ILE A 365 -31.76 -5.06 10.43
CA ILE A 365 -32.03 -6.48 10.27
C ILE A 365 -31.13 -7.31 11.21
N ASN A 366 -29.83 -7.02 11.23
CA ASN A 366 -28.86 -7.72 12.09
C ASN A 366 -29.16 -7.51 13.58
N ALA A 367 -29.45 -6.27 14.00
CA ALA A 367 -29.82 -5.95 15.36
C ALA A 367 -31.08 -6.69 15.81
N CYS A 368 -32.12 -6.73 14.98
CA CYS A 368 -33.34 -7.50 15.25
C CYS A 368 -33.05 -8.99 15.40
N MET A 369 -32.30 -9.59 14.49
CA MET A 369 -32.01 -11.02 14.53
C MET A 369 -31.19 -11.42 15.77
N ILE A 370 -30.11 -10.68 16.04
CA ILE A 370 -29.21 -10.97 17.15
C ILE A 370 -29.92 -10.75 18.49
N SER A 371 -30.62 -9.62 18.66
CA SER A 371 -31.38 -9.33 19.89
C SER A 371 -32.52 -10.33 20.14
N LEU A 372 -33.20 -10.78 19.08
CA LEU A 372 -34.25 -11.80 19.18
C LEU A 372 -33.67 -13.15 19.62
N LEU A 373 -32.51 -13.56 19.09
CA LEU A 373 -31.86 -14.80 19.50
C LEU A 373 -31.55 -14.79 21.00
N VAL A 374 -30.94 -13.69 21.47
CA VAL A 374 -30.62 -13.51 22.89
C VAL A 374 -31.88 -13.40 23.75
N PHE A 375 -32.94 -12.78 23.24
CA PHE A 375 -34.24 -12.73 23.91
C PHE A 375 -34.81 -14.12 24.13
N VAL A 376 -34.84 -14.95 23.08
CA VAL A 376 -35.34 -16.32 23.13
C VAL A 376 -34.50 -17.16 24.09
N TYR A 377 -33.18 -17.05 24.03
CA TYR A 377 -32.30 -17.73 24.99
C TYR A 377 -32.61 -17.32 26.44
N ASN A 378 -32.64 -16.02 26.72
CA ASN A 378 -32.91 -15.53 28.06
C ASN A 378 -34.31 -15.89 28.56
N TRP A 379 -35.31 -15.95 27.67
CA TRP A 379 -36.66 -16.38 28.01
C TRP A 379 -36.71 -17.82 28.56
N PHE A 380 -35.87 -18.73 28.03
CA PHE A 380 -35.85 -20.12 28.49
C PHE A 380 -34.91 -20.38 29.66
N PHE A 381 -33.85 -19.58 29.82
CA PHE A 381 -32.79 -19.82 30.80
C PHE A 381 -32.77 -18.85 31.99
N LEU A 382 -33.46 -17.71 31.92
CA LEU A 382 -33.56 -16.73 33.01
C LEU A 382 -35.02 -16.53 33.41
N ASP A 383 -35.30 -16.63 34.71
CA ASP A 383 -36.63 -16.38 35.29
C ASP A 383 -36.96 -14.88 35.46
N ASN A 384 -36.14 -13.97 34.93
CA ASN A 384 -36.31 -12.52 35.09
C ASN A 384 -36.59 -11.80 33.77
N MET A 385 -37.87 -11.52 33.51
CA MET A 385 -38.35 -10.80 32.34
C MET A 385 -37.69 -9.42 32.16
N ALA A 386 -37.44 -8.68 33.26
CA ALA A 386 -36.84 -7.36 33.20
C ALA A 386 -35.39 -7.43 32.69
N THR A 387 -34.61 -8.41 33.16
CA THR A 387 -33.26 -8.67 32.66
C THR A 387 -33.29 -9.07 31.19
N THR A 388 -34.20 -9.97 30.81
CA THR A 388 -34.34 -10.45 29.43
C THR A 388 -34.61 -9.32 28.44
N VAL A 389 -35.60 -8.45 28.74
CA VAL A 389 -35.93 -7.29 27.91
C VAL A 389 -34.77 -6.29 27.88
N SER A 390 -34.16 -6.02 29.04
CA SER A 390 -33.05 -5.07 29.13
C SER A 390 -31.87 -5.48 28.26
N VAL A 391 -31.43 -6.75 28.37
CA VAL A 391 -30.29 -7.27 27.61
C VAL A 391 -30.57 -7.23 26.11
N SER A 392 -31.75 -7.69 25.68
CA SER A 392 -32.10 -7.71 24.26
C SER A 392 -32.24 -6.32 23.66
N LEU A 393 -32.87 -5.38 24.36
CA LEU A 393 -32.99 -3.99 23.90
C LEU A 393 -31.62 -3.30 23.85
N SER A 394 -30.79 -3.55 24.85
CA SER A 394 -29.42 -3.02 24.88
C SER A 394 -28.59 -3.55 23.73
N LEU A 395 -28.64 -4.86 23.48
CA LEU A 395 -27.91 -5.48 22.38
C LEU A 395 -28.39 -4.93 21.03
N PHE A 396 -29.70 -4.72 20.87
CA PHE A 396 -30.25 -4.04 19.69
C PHE A 396 -29.64 -2.64 19.52
N ALA A 397 -29.64 -1.82 20.57
CA ALA A 397 -29.10 -0.46 20.54
C ALA A 397 -27.58 -0.44 20.27
N VAL A 398 -26.83 -1.36 20.87
CA VAL A 398 -25.38 -1.50 20.68
C VAL A 398 -25.04 -1.90 19.25
N VAL A 399 -25.76 -2.85 18.65
CA VAL A 399 -25.53 -3.25 17.25
C VAL A 399 -25.80 -2.09 16.29
N ILE A 400 -26.90 -1.35 16.48
CA ILE A 400 -27.21 -0.16 15.67
C ILE A 400 -26.10 0.89 15.81
N PHE A 401 -25.70 1.20 17.05
CA PHE A 401 -24.64 2.16 17.30
C PHE A 401 -23.32 1.74 16.63
N ALA A 402 -22.90 0.48 16.84
CA ALA A 402 -21.65 -0.06 16.30
C ALA A 402 -21.62 -0.01 14.76
N SER A 403 -22.73 -0.34 14.09
CA SER A 403 -22.82 -0.25 12.63
C SER A 403 -22.73 1.18 12.11
N ILE A 404 -23.44 2.11 12.76
CA ILE A 404 -23.40 3.53 12.38
C ILE A 404 -22.00 4.09 12.60
N PHE A 405 -21.40 3.79 13.75
CA PHE A 405 -20.06 4.26 14.11
C PHE A 405 -19.01 3.69 13.16
N GLY A 406 -19.03 2.38 12.92
CA GLY A 406 -18.14 1.71 11.95
C GLY A 406 -18.29 2.24 10.53
N THR A 407 -19.46 2.75 10.14
CA THR A 407 -19.66 3.36 8.82
C THR A 407 -19.22 4.82 8.77
N LEU A 408 -19.55 5.61 9.79
CA LEU A 408 -19.32 7.05 9.78
C LEU A 408 -17.86 7.42 9.98
N VAL A 409 -17.13 6.73 10.87
CA VAL A 409 -15.76 7.12 11.20
C VAL A 409 -14.84 7.06 9.97
N PRO A 410 -14.77 5.95 9.20
CA PRO A 410 -13.92 5.90 8.01
C PRO A 410 -14.27 6.99 6.99
N LEU A 411 -15.56 7.22 6.72
CA LEU A 411 -16.03 8.29 5.82
C LEU A 411 -15.63 9.69 6.31
N THR A 412 -15.56 9.90 7.62
CA THR A 412 -15.10 11.19 8.17
C THR A 412 -13.60 11.36 8.07
N LEU A 413 -12.80 10.30 8.27
CA LEU A 413 -11.35 10.35 8.10
C LEU A 413 -10.97 10.65 6.66
N GLU A 414 -11.59 9.94 5.72
CA GLU A 414 -11.45 10.16 4.28
C GLU A 414 -11.70 11.63 3.89
N ARG A 415 -12.76 12.23 4.45
CA ARG A 415 -13.07 13.64 4.21
C ARG A 415 -11.99 14.61 4.71
N PHE A 416 -11.24 14.21 5.73
CA PHE A 416 -10.09 14.95 6.24
C PHE A 416 -8.77 14.56 5.59
N LYS A 417 -8.79 13.69 4.56
CA LYS A 417 -7.59 13.12 3.93
C LYS A 417 -6.67 12.40 4.93
N ILE A 418 -7.29 11.69 5.87
CA ILE A 418 -6.60 10.79 6.79
C ILE A 418 -6.97 9.38 6.38
N ASP A 419 -5.98 8.49 6.32
CA ASP A 419 -6.16 7.09 5.97
C ASP A 419 -7.32 6.44 6.78
N PRO A 420 -8.41 6.02 6.10
CA PRO A 420 -9.55 5.36 6.73
C PRO A 420 -9.21 4.01 7.40
N ALA A 421 -8.14 3.32 7.00
CA ALA A 421 -7.72 2.03 7.55
C ALA A 421 -7.41 2.10 9.05
N ILE A 422 -6.93 3.26 9.54
CA ILE A 422 -6.70 3.53 10.97
C ILE A 422 -8.00 3.40 11.79
N ALA A 423 -9.15 3.68 11.19
CA ALA A 423 -10.47 3.52 11.82
C ALA A 423 -11.03 2.09 11.68
N THR A 424 -10.16 1.08 11.58
CA THR A 424 -10.57 -0.33 11.60
C THR A 424 -9.93 -1.06 12.78
N GLY A 425 -10.39 -2.28 13.06
CA GLY A 425 -9.80 -3.14 14.09
C GLY A 425 -9.87 -2.58 15.52
N PRO A 426 -8.71 -2.35 16.21
CA PRO A 426 -8.69 -1.97 17.62
C PRO A 426 -9.43 -0.67 17.93
N PHE A 427 -9.29 0.37 17.11
CA PHE A 427 -9.91 1.67 17.37
C PHE A 427 -11.44 1.57 17.51
N ILE A 428 -12.07 0.84 16.58
CA ILE A 428 -13.51 0.59 16.58
C ILE A 428 -13.90 -0.28 17.77
N THR A 429 -13.12 -1.33 18.06
CA THR A 429 -13.41 -2.25 19.16
C THR A 429 -13.39 -1.53 20.50
N ILE A 430 -12.35 -0.74 20.77
CA ILE A 430 -12.19 0.02 22.01
C ILE A 430 -13.34 1.02 22.19
N THR A 431 -13.67 1.74 21.14
CA THR A 431 -14.74 2.74 21.20
C THR A 431 -16.11 2.09 21.40
N ASN A 432 -16.39 0.98 20.70
CA ASN A 432 -17.61 0.20 20.88
C ASN A 432 -17.68 -0.47 22.25
N ASP A 433 -16.56 -0.90 22.81
CA ASP A 433 -16.51 -1.44 24.16
C ASP A 433 -16.92 -0.38 25.19
N ILE A 434 -16.39 0.84 25.09
CA ILE A 434 -16.72 1.95 26.00
C ILE A 434 -18.19 2.38 25.84
N ILE A 435 -18.59 2.71 24.61
CA ILE A 435 -19.92 3.26 24.36
C ILE A 435 -20.99 2.18 24.46
N GLY A 436 -20.71 0.97 23.97
CA GLY A 436 -21.60 -0.17 24.07
C GLY A 436 -21.85 -0.55 25.53
N MET A 437 -20.81 -0.49 26.38
CA MET A 437 -20.98 -0.72 27.81
C MET A 437 -21.79 0.38 28.49
N LEU A 438 -21.56 1.65 28.14
CA LEU A 438 -22.38 2.77 28.62
C LEU A 438 -23.85 2.61 28.23
N ILE A 439 -24.14 2.23 26.98
CA ILE A 439 -25.50 1.98 26.49
C ILE A 439 -26.15 0.85 27.30
N TYR A 440 -25.45 -0.28 27.44
CA TYR A 440 -25.96 -1.44 28.15
C TYR A 440 -26.26 -1.15 29.63
N MET A 441 -25.33 -0.51 30.32
CA MET A 441 -25.50 -0.18 31.73
C MET A 441 -26.58 0.88 31.94
N SER A 442 -26.71 1.85 31.03
CA SER A 442 -27.76 2.86 31.11
C SER A 442 -29.15 2.27 30.89
N ILE A 443 -29.33 1.44 29.86
CA ILE A 443 -30.61 0.78 29.58
C ILE A 443 -30.95 -0.20 30.72
N SER A 444 -29.97 -0.96 31.20
CA SER A 444 -30.15 -1.86 32.34
C SER A 444 -30.48 -1.11 33.62
N TYR A 445 -29.92 0.07 33.84
CA TYR A 445 -30.29 0.91 34.98
C TYR A 445 -31.73 1.40 34.90
N MET A 446 -32.18 1.81 33.70
CA MET A 446 -33.55 2.33 33.52
C MET A 446 -34.62 1.26 33.59
N LEU A 447 -34.32 0.02 33.17
CA LEU A 447 -35.27 -1.09 33.09
C LEU A 447 -35.15 -2.07 34.28
N ALA A 448 -34.08 -1.99 35.06
CA ALA A 448 -33.99 -2.73 36.31
C ALA A 448 -34.99 -2.15 37.34
N PRO A 449 -35.76 -3.02 38.04
CA PRO A 449 -36.66 -2.59 39.10
C PRO A 449 -35.93 -2.05 40.35
#